data_AF-A0AAJ2T1T8-F1
#
_entry.id   AF-A0AAJ2T1T8-F1
#
_cell.length_a   1.000
_cell.length_b   1.000
_cell.length_c   1.000
_cell.angle_alpha   90.00
_cell.angle_beta   90.00
_cell.angle_gamma   90.00
#
_symmetry.space_group_name_H-M   'P 1'
#
loop_
_entity.id
_entity.type
_entity.pdbx_description
1 polymer ?
#
loop_
_entity_poly.entity_id
_entity_poly.type
_entity_poly.pdbx_seq_one_letter_code
_entity_poly.pdbx_strand_id
1 'polypeptide(L)'
;MLKEINEFIANYYDEIRREVRSSALKNNLSETLITKILMGTLGCVPAYDRYFVSGVRSQKIASGTYNIKSILQLVDFYEKNIEQLDSVQKNFIVADMLYPQMKILDMGFWQIGFDLDNK
;
A
#
# COMPACT_ATOMS: atom_id res chain seq x y z
N MET A 1 9.12 -14.41 5.29
CA MET A 1 8.43 -13.89 4.10
C MET A 1 8.29 -12.36 4.03
N LEU A 2 7.40 -11.66 4.75
CA LEU A 2 7.23 -10.18 4.59
C LEU A 2 8.55 -9.41 4.83
N LYS A 3 9.29 -9.80 5.87
CA LYS A 3 10.61 -9.24 6.19
C LYS A 3 11.62 -9.45 5.06
N GLU A 4 11.72 -10.67 4.53
CA GLU A 4 12.62 -11.00 3.42
C GLU A 4 12.31 -10.19 2.16
N ILE A 5 11.02 -10.01 1.82
CA ILE A 5 10.61 -9.20 0.67
C ILE A 5 10.99 -7.72 0.88
N ASN A 6 10.74 -7.19 2.09
CA ASN A 6 11.13 -5.81 2.41
C ASN A 6 12.64 -5.61 2.32
N GLU A 7 13.42 -6.55 2.85
CA GLU A 7 14.89 -6.53 2.78
C GLU A 7 15.39 -6.62 1.33
N PHE A 8 14.80 -7.51 0.52
CA PHE A 8 15.12 -7.65 -0.89
C PHE A 8 14.86 -6.34 -1.65
N ILE A 9 13.67 -5.76 -1.51
CA ILE A 9 13.31 -4.50 -2.19
C ILE A 9 14.21 -3.36 -1.72
N ALA A 10 14.49 -3.29 -0.42
CA ALA A 10 15.34 -2.25 0.14
C ALA A 10 16.76 -2.33 -0.44
N ASN A 11 17.36 -3.52 -0.49
CA ASN A 11 18.71 -3.70 -1.03
C ASN A 11 18.75 -3.43 -2.53
N TYR A 12 17.84 -4.05 -3.29
CA TYR A 12 17.77 -3.88 -4.75
C TYR A 12 17.60 -2.42 -5.16
N TYR A 13 16.73 -1.69 -4.48
CA TYR A 13 16.49 -0.28 -4.81
C TYR A 13 17.58 0.65 -4.28
N ASP A 14 18.27 0.31 -3.18
CA ASP A 14 19.42 1.09 -2.70
C ASP A 14 20.59 1.05 -3.69
N GLU A 15 20.85 -0.12 -4.29
CA GLU A 15 21.86 -0.27 -5.36
C GLU A 15 21.57 0.66 -6.54
N ILE A 16 20.37 0.60 -7.11
CA ILE A 16 19.94 1.47 -8.21
C ILE A 16 20.05 2.95 -7.84
N ARG A 17 19.64 3.31 -6.62
CA ARG A 17 19.64 4.71 -6.17
C ARG A 17 21.06 5.27 -6.03
N ARG A 18 22.06 4.42 -5.71
CA ARG A 18 23.49 4.81 -5.69
C ARG A 18 24.06 5.03 -7.07
N GLU A 19 23.63 4.26 -8.06
CA GLU A 19 24.06 4.43 -9.46
C GLU A 19 23.50 5.73 -10.07
N VAL A 20 22.25 6.06 -9.76
CA VAL A 20 21.59 7.25 -10.32
C VAL A 20 22.01 8.55 -9.63
N ARG A 21 22.33 8.52 -8.32
CA ARG A 21 22.72 9.72 -7.57
C ARG A 21 24.23 9.87 -7.53
N SER A 22 24.71 10.96 -8.10
CA SER A 22 26.12 11.43 -8.01
C SER A 22 26.55 11.92 -6.61
N SER A 23 25.68 11.86 -5.60
CA SER A 23 25.95 12.31 -4.23
C SER A 23 25.50 11.26 -3.20
N ALA A 24 26.19 11.19 -2.06
CA ALA A 24 25.87 10.28 -0.97
C ALA A 24 24.40 10.36 -0.52
N LEU A 25 23.79 9.20 -0.28
CA LEU A 25 22.40 9.09 0.14
C LEU A 25 22.26 9.56 1.60
N LYS A 26 21.45 10.59 1.83
CA LYS A 26 21.22 11.14 3.18
C LYS A 26 20.31 10.28 4.06
N ASN A 27 19.39 9.53 3.46
CA ASN A 27 18.35 8.77 4.17
C ASN A 27 18.22 7.36 3.59
N ASN A 28 17.92 6.40 4.46
CA ASN A 28 17.46 5.06 4.08
C ASN A 28 16.11 5.12 3.35
N LEU A 29 15.74 4.02 2.68
CA LEU A 29 14.42 3.90 2.06
C LEU A 29 13.33 3.90 3.14
N SER A 30 12.28 4.69 2.92
CA SER A 30 11.14 4.72 3.83
C SER A 30 10.22 3.53 3.58
N GLU A 31 9.52 3.09 4.63
CA GLU A 31 8.46 2.07 4.51
C GLU A 31 7.39 2.49 3.50
N THR A 32 7.06 3.78 3.40
CA THR A 32 6.15 4.31 2.38
C THR A 32 6.66 4.05 0.96
N LEU A 33 7.96 4.17 0.70
CA LEU A 33 8.50 3.87 -0.62
C LEU A 33 8.46 2.37 -0.91
N ILE A 34 8.84 1.53 0.06
CA ILE A 34 8.79 0.07 -0.08
C ILE A 34 7.35 -0.39 -0.36
N THR A 35 6.38 0.10 0.41
CA THR A 35 4.96 -0.25 0.22
C THR A 35 4.40 0.27 -1.11
N LYS A 36 4.85 1.43 -1.61
CA LYS A 36 4.50 1.89 -2.96
C LYS A 36 5.04 0.98 -4.06
N ILE A 37 6.27 0.48 -3.91
CA ILE A 37 6.85 -0.49 -4.84
C ILE A 37 6.01 -1.77 -4.81
N LEU A 38 5.73 -2.32 -3.63
CA LEU A 38 4.89 -3.52 -3.47
C LEU A 38 3.49 -3.35 -4.06
N MET A 39 2.87 -2.18 -3.85
CA MET A 39 1.57 -1.86 -4.43
C MET A 39 1.63 -1.83 -5.96
N GLY A 40 2.64 -1.16 -6.53
CA GLY A 40 2.78 -1.01 -7.98
C GLY A 40 3.20 -2.26 -8.72
N THR A 41 3.99 -3.15 -8.10
CA THR A 41 4.53 -4.35 -8.77
C THR A 41 3.70 -5.61 -8.50
N LEU A 42 3.23 -5.79 -7.27
CA LEU A 42 2.53 -7.01 -6.85
C LEU A 42 1.08 -6.77 -6.45
N GLY A 43 0.72 -5.53 -6.09
CA GLY A 43 -0.61 -5.19 -5.60
C GLY A 43 -1.01 -5.97 -4.34
N CYS A 44 -0.05 -6.45 -3.55
CA CYS A 44 -0.27 -7.30 -2.38
C CYS A 44 -0.31 -6.52 -1.05
N VAL A 45 0.09 -5.25 -1.07
CA VAL A 45 0.06 -4.32 0.06
C VAL A 45 -0.37 -2.95 -0.47
N PRO A 46 -1.26 -2.21 0.21
CA PRO A 46 -1.53 -0.81 -0.13
C PRO A 46 -0.30 0.08 0.06
N ALA A 47 -0.27 1.25 -0.56
CA ALA A 47 0.77 2.22 -0.27
C ALA A 47 0.52 2.87 1.10
N TYR A 48 1.37 2.60 2.10
CA TYR A 48 1.27 3.21 3.44
C TYR A 48 1.80 4.66 3.40
N ASP A 49 1.18 5.51 2.59
CA ASP A 49 1.38 6.95 2.59
C ASP A 49 0.46 7.66 3.57
N ARG A 50 0.61 8.99 3.68
CA ARG A 50 -0.13 9.79 4.66
C ARG A 50 -1.65 9.67 4.52
N TYR A 51 -2.18 9.55 3.31
CA TYR A 51 -3.62 9.55 3.08
C TYR A 51 -4.21 8.18 3.31
N PHE A 52 -3.58 7.11 2.81
CA PHE A 52 -4.00 5.76 3.15
C PHE A 52 -4.00 5.54 4.67
N VAL A 53 -2.92 5.94 5.36
CA VAL A 53 -2.78 5.82 6.81
C VAL A 53 -3.85 6.63 7.55
N SER A 54 -4.13 7.87 7.11
CA SER A 54 -5.20 8.70 7.67
C SER A 54 -6.56 8.04 7.51
N GLY A 55 -6.89 7.55 6.31
CA GLY A 55 -8.15 6.89 6.00
C GLY A 55 -8.38 5.66 6.87
N VAL A 56 -7.43 4.72 6.89
CA VAL A 56 -7.52 3.48 7.68
C VAL A 56 -7.69 3.77 9.18
N ARG A 57 -6.96 4.77 9.71
CA ARG A 57 -7.09 5.19 11.11
C ARG A 57 -8.45 5.81 11.41
N SER A 58 -8.94 6.68 10.54
CA SER A 58 -10.24 7.34 10.71
C SER A 58 -11.39 6.33 10.77
N GLN A 59 -11.28 5.26 9.98
CA GLN A 59 -12.26 4.17 9.93
C GLN A 59 -12.02 3.10 11.00
N LYS A 60 -10.99 3.26 11.85
CA LYS A 60 -10.62 2.33 12.93
C LYS A 60 -10.37 0.89 12.45
N ILE A 61 -9.87 0.73 11.23
CA ILE A 61 -9.62 -0.59 10.63
C ILE A 61 -8.28 -1.16 11.08
N ALA A 62 -7.23 -0.34 11.06
CA ALA A 62 -5.90 -0.73 11.53
C ALA A 62 -5.17 0.48 12.14
N SER A 63 -4.02 0.23 12.78
CA SER A 63 -3.21 1.29 13.38
C SER A 63 -2.53 2.21 12.36
N GLY A 64 -2.53 1.84 11.07
CA GLY A 64 -1.82 2.55 10.01
C GLY A 64 -0.30 2.43 10.08
N THR A 65 0.24 1.55 10.94
CA THR A 65 1.66 1.19 10.94
C THR A 65 1.87 0.00 10.03
N TYR A 66 2.79 0.10 9.07
CA TYR A 66 3.09 -1.01 8.18
C TYR A 66 3.72 -2.17 8.95
N ASN A 67 2.99 -3.28 9.07
CA ASN A 67 3.46 -4.56 9.62
C ASN A 67 2.44 -5.65 9.27
N ILE A 68 2.80 -6.90 9.54
CA ILE A 68 1.94 -8.06 9.24
C ILE A 68 0.57 -7.97 9.90
N LYS A 69 0.50 -7.45 11.13
CA LYS A 69 -0.77 -7.30 11.87
C LYS A 69 -1.69 -6.33 11.15
N SER A 70 -1.19 -5.17 10.72
CA SER A 70 -1.97 -4.18 9.96
C SER A 70 -2.44 -4.73 8.62
N ILE A 71 -1.62 -5.55 7.93
CA ILE A 71 -2.03 -6.21 6.68
C ILE A 71 -3.15 -7.22 6.92
N LEU A 72 -3.04 -8.06 7.96
CA LEU A 72 -4.08 -9.03 8.30
C LEU A 72 -5.41 -8.35 8.66
N GLN A 73 -5.37 -7.20 9.36
CA GLN A 73 -6.58 -6.42 9.64
C GLN A 73 -7.27 -5.91 8.36
N LEU A 74 -6.50 -5.58 7.32
CA LEU A 74 -7.04 -5.19 6.02
C LEU A 74 -7.65 -6.41 5.27
N VAL A 75 -7.03 -7.58 5.38
CA VAL A 75 -7.60 -8.84 4.87
C VAL A 75 -8.93 -9.13 5.55
N ASP A 76 -8.97 -9.11 6.88
CA ASP A 76 -10.19 -9.30 7.67
C ASP A 76 -11.29 -8.30 7.28
N PHE A 77 -10.91 -7.04 7.03
CA PHE A 77 -11.83 -6.02 6.55
C PHE A 77 -12.36 -6.34 5.15
N TYR A 78 -11.50 -6.77 4.22
CA TYR A 78 -11.91 -7.12 2.88
C TYR A 78 -12.90 -8.30 2.90
N GLU A 79 -12.57 -9.38 3.61
CA GLU A 79 -13.40 -10.58 3.71
C GLU A 79 -14.77 -10.29 4.29
N LYS A 80 -14.85 -9.46 5.34
CA LYS A 80 -16.13 -9.04 5.95
C LYS A 80 -17.01 -8.21 5.00
N ASN A 81 -16.43 -7.59 3.98
CA ASN A 81 -17.13 -6.71 3.04
C ASN A 81 -17.01 -7.21 1.59
N ILE A 82 -16.76 -8.51 1.39
CA ILE A 82 -16.38 -9.09 0.10
C ILE A 82 -17.42 -8.82 -0.98
N GLU A 83 -18.71 -8.96 -0.68
CA GLU A 83 -19.78 -8.74 -1.67
C GLU A 83 -19.76 -7.32 -2.25
N GLN A 84 -19.58 -6.31 -1.38
CA GLN A 84 -19.53 -4.92 -1.78
C GLN A 84 -18.22 -4.60 -2.52
N LEU A 85 -17.08 -5.04 -1.98
CA LEU A 85 -15.78 -4.73 -2.54
C LEU A 85 -15.52 -5.43 -3.88
N ASP A 86 -15.93 -6.69 -4.03
CA ASP A 86 -15.81 -7.43 -5.30
C ASP A 86 -16.74 -6.85 -6.37
N SER A 87 -17.93 -6.38 -5.98
CA SER A 87 -18.83 -5.67 -6.90
C SER A 87 -18.18 -4.40 -7.46
N VAL A 88 -17.45 -3.66 -6.62
CA VAL A 88 -16.66 -2.50 -7.05
C VAL A 88 -15.48 -2.94 -7.92
N GLN A 89 -14.71 -3.95 -7.49
CA GLN A 89 -13.54 -4.46 -8.19
C GLN A 89 -13.82 -4.86 -9.64
N LYS A 90 -14.99 -5.46 -9.92
CA LYS A 90 -15.44 -5.85 -11.27
C LYS A 90 -15.49 -4.69 -12.27
N ASN A 91 -15.58 -3.44 -11.79
CA ASN A 91 -15.59 -2.25 -12.64
C ASN A 91 -14.16 -1.74 -12.95
N PHE A 92 -13.12 -2.31 -12.34
CA PHE A 92 -11.73 -1.90 -12.52
C PHE A 92 -10.93 -2.98 -13.26
N ILE A 93 -11.13 -3.05 -14.58
CA ILE A 93 -10.41 -3.96 -15.48
C ILE A 93 -9.46 -3.14 -16.35
N VAL A 94 -8.18 -3.53 -16.38
CA VAL A 94 -7.17 -2.95 -17.26
C VAL A 94 -6.37 -4.08 -17.90
N ALA A 95 -6.24 -4.06 -19.22
CA ALA A 95 -5.56 -5.12 -19.98
C ALA A 95 -6.05 -6.53 -19.60
N ASP A 96 -7.38 -6.70 -19.55
CA ASP A 96 -8.08 -7.93 -19.20
C ASP A 96 -7.78 -8.49 -17.79
N MET A 97 -7.18 -7.67 -16.91
CA MET A 97 -6.89 -8.01 -15.52
C MET A 97 -7.70 -7.15 -14.57
N LEU A 98 -8.29 -7.78 -13.56
CA LEU A 98 -8.91 -7.08 -12.45
C LEU A 98 -7.84 -6.43 -11.58
N TYR A 99 -8.16 -5.26 -11.04
CA TYR A 99 -7.35 -4.65 -10.00
C TYR A 99 -7.24 -5.58 -8.78
N PRO A 100 -6.05 -5.75 -8.18
CA PRO A 100 -5.90 -6.54 -6.96
C PRO A 100 -6.75 -6.02 -5.80
N GLN A 101 -7.15 -6.90 -4.89
CA GLN A 101 -7.99 -6.55 -3.73
C GLN A 101 -7.39 -5.41 -2.89
N MET A 102 -6.07 -5.48 -2.63
CA MET A 102 -5.38 -4.42 -1.89
C MET A 102 -5.31 -3.11 -2.66
N LYS A 103 -5.38 -3.12 -4.00
CA LYS A 103 -5.48 -1.90 -4.81
C LYS A 103 -6.84 -1.23 -4.62
N ILE A 104 -7.92 -2.00 -4.45
CA ILE A 104 -9.25 -1.46 -4.15
C ILE A 104 -9.24 -0.77 -2.78
N LEU A 105 -8.68 -1.44 -1.76
CA LEU A 105 -8.52 -0.84 -0.43
C LEU A 105 -7.63 0.41 -0.45
N ASP A 106 -6.52 0.37 -1.18
CA ASP A 106 -5.62 1.49 -1.41
C ASP A 106 -6.38 2.71 -1.94
N MET A 107 -7.15 2.57 -3.02
CA MET A 107 -7.93 3.67 -3.59
C MET A 107 -8.99 4.21 -2.62
N GLY A 108 -9.75 3.31 -1.99
CA GLY A 108 -10.84 3.71 -1.10
C GLY A 108 -10.35 4.46 0.15
N PHE A 109 -9.40 3.88 0.89
CA PHE A 109 -8.88 4.52 2.09
C PHE A 109 -8.02 5.74 1.79
N TRP A 110 -7.31 5.76 0.66
CA TRP A 110 -6.60 6.96 0.22
C TRP A 110 -7.58 8.12 -0.03
N GLN A 111 -8.71 7.87 -0.71
CA GLN A 111 -9.72 8.91 -0.96
C GLN A 111 -10.27 9.47 0.36
N ILE A 112 -10.60 8.60 1.32
CA ILE A 112 -11.05 9.03 2.66
C ILE A 112 -9.99 9.91 3.33
N GLY A 113 -8.72 9.50 3.29
CA GLY A 113 -7.63 10.28 3.88
C GLY A 113 -7.39 11.62 3.20
N PHE A 114 -7.55 11.68 1.88
CA PHE A 114 -7.48 12.91 1.11
C PHE A 114 -8.63 13.86 1.47
N ASP A 115 -9.86 13.35 1.55
CA ASP A 115 -11.04 14.15 1.91
C ASP A 115 -10.94 14.71 3.34
N LEU A 116 -10.28 14.00 4.26
CA LEU A 116 -10.02 14.47 5.62
C LEU A 116 -8.99 15.61 5.68
N ASP A 117 -8.02 15.64 4.76
CA ASP A 117 -7.00 16.69 4.70
C ASP A 117 -7.53 17.98 4.06
N ASN A 118 -8.61 17.89 3.30
CA ASN A 118 -9.23 18.99 2.56
C ASN A 118 -10.52 19.53 3.23
N LYS A 119 -10.78 19.17 4.50
CA LYS A 119 -11.85 19.73 5.33
C LYS A 119 -11.29 20.70 6.36
#